data_AF-A0A934S5P7-F1
#
_entry.id   AF-A0A934S5P7-F1
#
_cell.length_a   1.000
_cell.length_b   1.000
_cell.length_c   1.000
_cell.angle_alpha   90.00
_cell.angle_beta   90.00
_cell.angle_gamma   90.00
#
_symmetry.space_group_name_H-M   'P 1'
#
loop_
_entity.id
_entity.type
_entity.pdbx_description
1 polymer ?
#
loop_
_entity_poly.entity_id
_entity_poly.type
_entity_poly.pdbx_seq_one_letter_code
_entity_poly.pdbx_strand_id
1 'polypeptide(L)'
;MSKSSGSRVVVKVFLYGIQPQIWRRFSISTEATFGMLHEAIQAAMGWENKSPHEFRHGKGKRLVDVIGPVGLEDQTIGEFQDELKITIADYIGRKRLPLRLLYRYDFADEWIHEVVFESKEEVESESGPKIIEGERACPPEDFGGHFQYMQALHGEIEWMNPGYEPEVFLPEKVDFTPKKPRKRR
;
A
#
# COMPACT_ATOMS: atom_id res chain seq x y z
N MET A 1 -3.34 -2.51 -37.05
CA MET A 1 -2.78 -2.99 -35.78
C MET A 1 -3.77 -2.61 -34.69
N SER A 2 -4.45 -3.58 -34.08
CA SER A 2 -5.35 -3.30 -32.94
C SER A 2 -4.50 -2.83 -31.78
N LYS A 3 -4.74 -1.63 -31.24
CA LYS A 3 -4.18 -1.27 -29.93
C LYS A 3 -4.77 -2.26 -28.92
N SER A 4 -3.93 -2.89 -28.11
CA SER A 4 -4.39 -3.72 -26.99
C SER A 4 -4.96 -2.78 -25.93
N SER A 5 -6.28 -2.77 -25.75
CA SER A 5 -6.91 -2.07 -24.61
C SER A 5 -6.52 -2.78 -23.31
N GLY A 6 -6.15 -2.02 -22.30
CA GLY A 6 -5.92 -2.52 -20.94
C GLY A 6 -6.84 -1.81 -19.95
N SER A 7 -6.80 -2.21 -18.69
CA SER A 7 -7.62 -1.54 -17.67
C SER A 7 -6.83 -1.23 -16.40
N ARG A 8 -7.17 -0.11 -15.78
CA ARG A 8 -6.53 0.38 -14.56
C ARG A 8 -7.55 0.52 -13.46
N VAL A 9 -7.08 0.42 -12.23
CA VAL A 9 -7.85 0.78 -11.04
C VAL A 9 -7.23 2.02 -10.40
N VAL A 10 -8.07 2.93 -9.90
CA VAL A 10 -7.65 4.00 -9.00
C VAL A 10 -7.67 3.46 -7.58
N VAL A 11 -6.52 3.52 -6.92
CA VAL A 11 -6.31 3.06 -5.55
C VAL A 11 -6.04 4.25 -4.66
N LYS A 12 -6.77 4.34 -3.55
CA LYS A 12 -6.49 5.28 -2.47
C LYS A 12 -6.08 4.53 -1.21
N VAL A 13 -4.98 4.95 -0.61
CA VAL A 13 -4.39 4.30 0.56
C VAL A 13 -4.31 5.30 1.69
N PHE A 14 -4.86 4.94 2.85
CA PHE A 14 -4.89 5.77 4.06
C PHE A 14 -4.10 5.09 5.16
N LEU A 15 -3.24 5.80 5.87
CA LEU A 15 -2.55 5.27 7.05
C LEU A 15 -3.40 5.46 8.31
N TYR A 16 -3.78 4.38 8.97
CA TYR A 16 -4.58 4.44 10.20
C TYR A 16 -3.77 4.93 11.40
N GLY A 17 -4.49 5.45 12.41
CA GLY A 17 -3.91 5.79 13.70
C GLY A 17 -3.18 7.13 13.75
N ILE A 18 -3.12 7.88 12.64
CA ILE A 18 -2.45 9.18 12.55
C ILE A 18 -3.44 10.27 12.17
N GLN A 19 -3.34 11.41 12.86
CA GLN A 19 -4.06 12.64 12.55
C GLN A 19 -3.10 13.85 12.59
N PRO A 20 -3.16 14.80 11.64
CA PRO A 20 -3.96 14.78 10.40
C PRO A 20 -3.68 13.60 9.47
N GLN A 21 -4.67 13.22 8.65
CA GLN A 21 -4.62 12.00 7.85
C GLN A 21 -3.47 11.99 6.82
N ILE A 22 -2.69 10.91 6.78
CA ILE A 22 -1.70 10.65 5.72
C ILE A 22 -2.34 9.72 4.69
N TRP A 23 -2.23 10.05 3.40
CA TRP A 23 -2.83 9.25 2.33
C TRP A 23 -2.17 9.44 0.97
N ARG A 24 -2.33 8.43 0.09
CA ARG A 24 -1.86 8.43 -1.30
C ARG A 24 -2.97 7.97 -2.23
N ARG A 25 -3.01 8.52 -3.45
CA ARG A 25 -3.90 8.07 -4.51
C ARG A 25 -3.11 7.89 -5.78
N PHE A 26 -3.18 6.70 -6.35
CA PHE A 26 -2.46 6.32 -7.56
C PHE A 26 -3.32 5.41 -8.42
N SER A 27 -2.96 5.26 -9.69
CA SER A 27 -3.54 4.24 -10.57
C SER A 27 -2.54 3.14 -10.85
N ILE A 28 -3.01 1.91 -11.01
CA ILE A 28 -2.20 0.74 -11.38
C ILE A 28 -2.99 -0.15 -12.35
N SER A 29 -2.30 -0.98 -13.15
CA SER A 29 -2.95 -1.98 -14.00
C SER A 29 -3.79 -2.95 -13.15
N THR A 30 -4.94 -3.38 -13.66
CA THR A 30 -5.73 -4.44 -13.02
C THR A 30 -5.05 -5.80 -13.10
N GLU A 31 -4.14 -6.00 -14.05
CA GLU A 31 -3.34 -7.23 -14.17
C GLU A 31 -2.16 -7.25 -13.19
N ALA A 32 -1.93 -6.17 -12.45
CA ALA A 32 -0.93 -6.16 -11.39
C ALA A 32 -1.32 -7.17 -10.30
N THR A 33 -0.33 -7.95 -9.84
CA THR A 33 -0.50 -8.85 -8.70
C THR A 33 -0.56 -8.06 -7.39
N PHE A 34 -0.97 -8.71 -6.31
CA PHE A 34 -0.91 -8.10 -4.98
C PHE A 34 0.52 -7.82 -4.52
N GLY A 35 1.51 -8.60 -4.97
CA GLY A 35 2.93 -8.27 -4.78
C GLY A 35 3.32 -6.96 -5.47
N MET A 36 2.84 -6.71 -6.69
CA MET A 36 3.05 -5.43 -7.38
C MET A 36 2.28 -4.27 -6.73
N LEU A 37 1.09 -4.54 -6.17
CA LEU A 37 0.35 -3.56 -5.38
C LEU A 37 1.13 -3.18 -4.11
N HIS A 38 1.70 -4.16 -3.42
CA HIS A 38 2.58 -3.94 -2.27
C HIS A 38 3.76 -3.03 -2.64
N GLU A 39 4.48 -3.35 -3.73
CA GLU A 39 5.58 -2.50 -4.21
C GLU A 39 5.11 -1.07 -4.53
N ALA A 40 3.93 -0.91 -5.13
CA ALA A 40 3.37 0.40 -5.41
C ALA A 40 3.01 1.17 -4.14
N ILE A 41 2.46 0.51 -3.12
CA ILE A 41 2.18 1.14 -1.83
C ILE A 41 3.49 1.59 -1.17
N GLN A 42 4.51 0.72 -1.14
CA GLN A 42 5.83 1.03 -0.58
C GLN A 42 6.46 2.25 -1.27
N ALA A 43 6.42 2.30 -2.60
CA ALA A 43 6.91 3.44 -3.38
C ALA A 43 6.13 4.73 -3.07
N ALA A 44 4.80 4.66 -3.04
CA ALA A 44 3.95 5.83 -2.77
C ALA A 44 4.11 6.36 -1.33
N MET A 45 4.36 5.48 -0.37
CA MET A 45 4.62 5.84 1.03
C MET A 45 6.08 6.25 1.27
N GLY A 46 7.00 6.00 0.33
CA GLY A 46 8.41 6.33 0.48
C GLY A 46 9.19 5.34 1.35
N TRP A 47 8.67 4.13 1.55
CA TRP A 47 9.29 3.09 2.36
C TRP A 47 10.29 2.23 1.59
N GLU A 48 11.04 1.42 2.33
CA GLU A 48 12.18 0.64 1.87
C GLU A 48 11.87 -0.84 1.66
N ASN A 49 10.65 -1.29 1.97
CA ASN A 49 10.19 -2.67 1.77
C ASN A 49 11.13 -3.69 2.43
N LYS A 50 11.39 -3.54 3.74
CA LYS A 50 12.32 -4.39 4.49
C LYS A 50 11.66 -5.24 5.57
N SER A 51 10.41 -4.96 5.89
CA SER A 51 9.64 -5.66 6.92
C SER A 51 8.51 -6.50 6.29
N PRO A 52 8.00 -7.52 7.00
CA PRO A 52 6.88 -8.34 6.51
C PRO A 52 5.61 -7.51 6.28
N HIS A 53 4.77 -7.99 5.38
CA HIS A 53 3.49 -7.39 5.06
C HIS A 53 2.41 -8.43 4.77
N GLU A 54 1.16 -8.01 4.84
CA GLU A 54 0.00 -8.79 4.42
C GLU A 54 -1.16 -7.87 4.05
N PHE A 55 -2.04 -8.36 3.19
CA PHE A 55 -3.35 -7.76 2.94
C PHE A 55 -4.43 -8.61 3.62
N ARG A 56 -5.34 -7.97 4.35
CA ARG A 56 -6.46 -8.63 5.03
C ARG A 56 -7.79 -8.19 4.45
N HIS A 57 -8.65 -9.15 4.15
CA HIS A 57 -10.00 -8.91 3.65
C HIS A 57 -11.01 -9.90 4.25
N GLY A 58 -12.29 -9.70 3.90
CA GLY A 58 -13.39 -10.57 4.33
C GLY A 58 -14.73 -9.85 4.34
N LYS A 59 -15.67 -10.29 5.18
CA LYS A 59 -17.04 -9.75 5.23
C LYS A 59 -17.32 -9.05 6.56
N GLY A 60 -17.74 -7.79 6.47
CA GLY A 60 -18.05 -6.97 7.64
C GLY A 60 -16.80 -6.78 8.50
N LYS A 61 -16.91 -7.05 9.81
CA LYS A 61 -15.78 -6.93 10.75
C LYS A 61 -14.81 -8.12 10.74
N ARG A 62 -15.11 -9.18 9.99
CA ARG A 62 -14.26 -10.38 9.92
C ARG A 62 -13.32 -10.24 8.73
N LEU A 63 -12.15 -9.65 8.99
CA LEU A 63 -11.06 -9.48 8.02
C LEU A 63 -9.97 -10.54 8.27
N VAL A 64 -10.36 -11.81 8.08
CA VAL A 64 -9.57 -12.98 8.47
C VAL A 64 -8.89 -13.66 7.27
N ASP A 65 -9.32 -13.35 6.05
CA ASP A 65 -8.70 -13.85 4.83
C ASP A 65 -7.47 -13.00 4.52
N VAL A 66 -6.41 -13.64 4.04
CA VAL A 66 -5.09 -13.05 3.82
C VAL A 66 -4.67 -13.22 2.36
N ILE A 67 -4.17 -12.14 1.77
CA ILE A 67 -3.33 -12.19 0.57
C ILE A 67 -1.94 -11.73 0.99
N GLY A 68 -0.91 -12.54 0.76
CA GLY A 68 0.45 -12.17 1.19
C GLY A 68 1.53 -13.12 0.68
N PRO A 69 2.79 -12.91 1.12
CA PRO A 69 3.90 -13.80 0.79
C PRO A 69 3.65 -15.23 1.30
N VAL A 70 4.11 -16.22 0.54
CA VAL A 70 4.15 -17.63 0.97
C VAL A 70 4.92 -17.75 2.28
N GLY A 71 4.43 -18.56 3.21
CA GLY A 71 4.93 -18.75 4.58
C GLY A 71 4.02 -18.18 5.67
N LEU A 72 2.95 -17.47 5.30
CA LEU A 72 1.95 -16.95 6.23
C LEU A 72 0.70 -17.86 6.35
N GLU A 73 0.64 -18.96 5.61
CA GLU A 73 -0.48 -19.89 5.55
C GLU A 73 -0.86 -20.41 6.94
N ASP A 74 0.14 -20.91 7.68
CA ASP A 74 -0.06 -21.53 9.00
C ASP A 74 -0.49 -20.51 10.07
N GLN A 75 -0.32 -19.22 9.80
CA GLN A 75 -0.70 -18.12 10.68
C GLN A 75 -2.05 -17.49 10.28
N THR A 76 -2.61 -17.93 9.15
CA THR A 76 -3.86 -17.39 8.59
C THR A 76 -5.06 -18.19 9.10
N ILE A 77 -6.02 -17.50 9.71
CA ILE A 77 -7.26 -18.12 10.21
C ILE A 77 -8.26 -18.38 9.08
N GLY A 78 -8.38 -17.44 8.14
CA GLY A 78 -9.28 -17.53 6.99
C GLY A 78 -8.63 -18.19 5.77
N GLU A 79 -9.08 -17.78 4.59
CA GLU A 79 -8.45 -18.21 3.33
C GLU A 79 -7.11 -17.49 3.12
N PHE A 80 -6.08 -18.22 2.70
CA PHE A 80 -4.80 -17.65 2.29
C PHE A 80 -4.64 -17.71 0.77
N GLN A 81 -4.14 -16.62 0.19
CA GLN A 81 -3.82 -16.51 -1.23
C GLN A 81 -2.41 -15.92 -1.43
N ASP A 82 -1.64 -16.54 -2.32
CA ASP A 82 -0.29 -16.11 -2.69
C ASP A 82 -0.33 -14.81 -3.50
N GLU A 83 0.27 -13.76 -2.95
CA GLU A 83 0.23 -12.40 -3.53
C GLU A 83 0.86 -12.30 -4.93
N LEU A 84 1.73 -13.24 -5.31
CA LEU A 84 2.37 -13.26 -6.61
C LEU A 84 1.49 -13.91 -7.68
N LYS A 85 0.37 -14.53 -7.29
CA LYS A 85 -0.54 -15.24 -8.19
C LYS A 85 -1.89 -14.56 -8.38
N ILE A 86 -2.39 -13.88 -7.34
CA ILE A 86 -3.67 -13.16 -7.44
C ILE A 86 -3.47 -11.76 -8.02
N THR A 87 -4.20 -11.44 -9.08
CA THR A 87 -4.25 -10.10 -9.65
C THR A 87 -5.31 -9.23 -8.96
N ILE A 88 -5.19 -7.91 -9.12
CA ILE A 88 -6.24 -6.97 -8.72
C ILE A 88 -7.55 -7.28 -9.47
N ALA A 89 -7.48 -7.65 -10.75
CA ALA A 89 -8.63 -8.04 -11.56
C ALA A 89 -9.36 -9.25 -10.96
N ASP A 90 -8.62 -10.29 -10.56
CA ASP A 90 -9.17 -11.48 -9.91
C ASP A 90 -9.86 -11.12 -8.59
N TYR A 91 -9.21 -10.30 -7.76
CA TYR A 91 -9.75 -9.90 -6.47
C TYR A 91 -11.03 -9.05 -6.60
N ILE A 92 -11.03 -8.06 -7.50
CA ILE A 92 -12.21 -7.23 -7.76
C ILE A 92 -13.32 -8.09 -8.38
N GLY A 93 -12.98 -8.89 -9.39
CA GLY A 93 -13.91 -9.74 -10.13
C GLY A 93 -15.11 -8.93 -10.65
N ARG A 94 -16.32 -9.36 -10.28
CA ARG A 94 -17.59 -8.69 -10.66
C ARG A 94 -18.16 -7.79 -9.56
N LYS A 95 -17.42 -7.57 -8.46
CA LYS A 95 -17.89 -6.77 -7.33
C LYS A 95 -17.98 -5.30 -7.75
N ARG A 96 -18.88 -4.55 -7.11
CA ARG A 96 -18.98 -3.09 -7.32
C ARG A 96 -17.90 -2.37 -6.52
N LEU A 97 -17.30 -1.35 -7.12
CA LEU A 97 -16.42 -0.42 -6.44
C LEU A 97 -17.25 0.68 -5.75
N PRO A 98 -16.78 1.25 -4.62
CA PRO A 98 -15.46 1.02 -4.03
C PRO A 98 -15.35 -0.29 -3.24
N LEU A 99 -14.17 -0.92 -3.29
CA LEU A 99 -13.83 -2.07 -2.45
C LEU A 99 -12.69 -1.72 -1.50
N ARG A 100 -12.74 -2.28 -0.29
CA ARG A 100 -11.81 -1.97 0.79
C ARG A 100 -11.15 -3.23 1.30
N LEU A 101 -9.88 -3.12 1.66
CA LEU A 101 -9.12 -4.12 2.42
C LEU A 101 -8.10 -3.41 3.29
N LEU A 102 -7.51 -4.15 4.23
CA LEU A 102 -6.42 -3.63 5.04
C LEU A 102 -5.08 -4.11 4.48
N TYR A 103 -4.08 -3.25 4.55
CA TYR A 103 -2.69 -3.58 4.27
C TYR A 103 -1.87 -3.30 5.52
N ARG A 104 -1.29 -4.35 6.11
CA ARG A 104 -0.42 -4.27 7.28
C ARG A 104 1.02 -4.40 6.82
N TYR A 105 1.85 -3.45 7.20
CA TYR A 105 3.29 -3.45 6.97
C TYR A 105 4.02 -3.29 8.28
N ASP A 106 5.13 -4.02 8.43
CA ASP A 106 5.90 -4.12 9.66
C ASP A 106 5.06 -4.68 10.83
N PHE A 107 5.23 -5.98 11.12
CA PHE A 107 4.43 -6.62 12.16
C PHE A 107 4.87 -6.23 13.58
N ALA A 108 6.00 -5.54 13.74
CA ALA A 108 6.45 -5.01 15.02
C ALA A 108 5.89 -3.60 15.25
N ASP A 109 5.97 -2.72 14.25
CA ASP A 109 5.47 -1.34 14.33
C ASP A 109 3.96 -1.20 14.02
N GLU A 110 3.39 -2.22 13.40
CA GLU A 110 1.98 -2.34 13.03
C GLU A 110 1.45 -1.17 12.20
N TRP A 111 2.11 -0.86 11.08
CA TRP A 111 1.60 0.14 10.14
C TRP A 111 0.40 -0.41 9.36
N ILE A 112 -0.81 -0.05 9.79
CA ILE A 112 -2.06 -0.49 9.17
C ILE A 112 -2.56 0.58 8.21
N HIS A 113 -2.85 0.16 6.99
CA HIS A 113 -3.44 1.02 5.96
C HIS A 113 -4.80 0.50 5.56
N GLU A 114 -5.72 1.42 5.25
CA GLU A 114 -6.87 1.09 4.42
C GLU A 114 -6.47 1.25 2.96
N VAL A 115 -6.68 0.21 2.16
CA VAL A 115 -6.57 0.27 0.70
C VAL A 115 -7.97 0.25 0.12
N VAL A 116 -8.27 1.27 -0.69
CA VAL A 116 -9.57 1.45 -1.35
C VAL A 116 -9.37 1.42 -2.85
N PHE A 117 -9.95 0.43 -3.52
CA PHE A 117 -10.12 0.42 -4.97
C PHE A 117 -11.34 1.29 -5.29
N GLU A 118 -11.14 2.49 -5.84
CA GLU A 118 -12.19 3.50 -6.00
C GLU A 118 -12.98 3.37 -7.31
N SER A 119 -12.26 3.28 -8.43
CA SER A 119 -12.83 3.24 -9.78
C SER A 119 -11.97 2.38 -10.71
N LYS A 120 -12.59 1.87 -11.78
CA LYS A 120 -11.91 1.14 -12.86
C LYS A 120 -12.05 1.94 -14.16
N GLU A 121 -10.96 2.05 -14.91
CA GLU A 121 -10.88 2.85 -16.15
C GLU A 121 -10.20 2.03 -17.26
N GLU A 122 -10.79 2.05 -18.46
CA GLU A 122 -10.18 1.45 -19.65
C GLU A 122 -9.15 2.41 -20.24
N VAL A 123 -8.00 1.88 -20.67
CA VAL A 123 -6.88 2.66 -21.21
C VAL A 123 -6.36 2.07 -22.52
N GLU A 124 -5.82 2.92 -23.38
CA GLU A 124 -5.28 2.50 -24.68
C GLU A 124 -3.99 1.67 -24.57
N SER A 125 -3.28 1.77 -23.46
CA SER A 125 -2.05 1.02 -23.18
C SER A 125 -1.78 0.96 -21.69
N GLU A 126 -1.30 -0.20 -21.22
CA GLU A 126 -0.88 -0.36 -19.83
C GLU A 126 0.56 0.14 -19.66
N SER A 127 0.74 1.13 -18.77
CA SER A 127 2.04 1.51 -18.23
C SER A 127 2.09 1.15 -16.74
N GLY A 128 3.26 1.31 -16.09
CA GLY A 128 3.40 1.12 -14.63
C GLY A 128 2.47 2.01 -13.78
N PRO A 129 2.54 1.88 -12.45
CA PRO A 129 1.74 2.70 -11.54
C PRO A 129 1.98 4.20 -11.76
N LYS A 130 0.98 5.03 -11.46
CA LYS A 130 1.06 6.49 -11.58
C LYS A 130 0.44 7.15 -10.37
N ILE A 131 1.22 7.96 -9.67
CA ILE A 131 0.72 8.79 -8.58
C ILE A 131 -0.23 9.84 -9.17
N ILE A 132 -1.34 10.10 -8.48
CA ILE A 132 -2.34 11.09 -8.86
C ILE A 132 -2.23 12.27 -7.89
N GLU A 133 -2.32 11.97 -6.60
CA GLU A 133 -2.30 12.97 -5.52
C GLU A 133 -2.03 12.27 -4.18
N GLY A 134 -1.87 13.06 -3.12
CA GLY A 134 -1.64 12.58 -1.76
C GLY A 134 -1.40 13.75 -0.83
N GLU A 135 -1.27 13.45 0.46
CA GLU A 135 -1.10 14.48 1.48
C GLU A 135 -0.20 13.97 2.61
N ARG A 136 0.65 14.87 3.11
CA ARG A 136 1.60 14.67 4.23
C ARG A 136 2.68 13.62 3.98
N ALA A 137 3.85 13.80 4.56
CA ALA A 137 4.90 12.78 4.51
C ALA A 137 4.45 11.54 5.30
N CYS A 138 4.78 10.34 4.82
CA CYS A 138 4.60 9.14 5.64
C CYS A 138 5.65 9.10 6.75
N PRO A 139 5.37 8.42 7.88
CA PRO A 139 6.39 8.16 8.88
C PRO A 139 7.62 7.53 8.22
N PRO A 140 8.84 7.96 8.58
CA PRO A 140 10.05 7.28 8.14
C PRO A 140 10.02 5.79 8.48
N GLU A 141 10.80 5.01 7.74
CA GLU A 141 11.05 3.61 8.09
C GLU A 141 11.68 3.50 9.49
N ASP A 142 11.33 2.47 10.27
CA ASP A 142 11.74 2.25 11.68
C ASP A 142 11.41 3.40 12.65
N PHE A 143 10.32 4.14 12.44
CA PHE A 143 9.95 5.22 13.36
C PHE A 143 9.45 4.70 14.73
N GLY A 144 9.14 3.41 14.88
CA GLY A 144 8.62 2.84 16.13
C GLY A 144 7.09 2.91 16.25
N GLY A 145 6.41 2.76 15.11
CA GLY A 145 4.96 2.69 15.02
C GLY A 145 4.21 4.01 15.20
N HIS A 146 2.89 3.93 15.05
CA HIS A 146 2.00 5.10 15.01
C HIS A 146 2.01 5.92 16.31
N PHE A 147 2.15 5.27 17.46
CA PHE A 147 2.14 5.95 18.76
C PHE A 147 3.33 6.92 18.89
N GLN A 148 4.55 6.42 18.65
CA GLN A 148 5.75 7.27 18.71
C GLN A 148 5.72 8.37 17.65
N TYR A 149 5.23 8.07 16.45
CA TYR A 149 5.03 9.09 15.41
C TYR A 149 4.11 10.22 15.87
N MET A 150 2.99 9.89 16.49
CA MET A 150 2.05 10.89 17.01
C MET A 150 2.66 11.72 18.14
N GLN A 151 3.44 11.11 19.04
CA GLN A 151 4.17 11.84 20.07
C GLN A 151 5.17 12.84 19.47
N ALA A 152 5.91 12.44 18.44
CA ALA A 152 6.83 13.34 17.74
C ALA A 152 6.08 14.48 17.03
N LEU A 153 4.95 14.17 16.41
CA LEU A 153 4.12 15.15 15.73
C LEU A 153 3.53 16.19 16.69
N HIS A 154 3.20 15.79 17.92
CA HIS A 154 2.72 16.69 18.97
C HIS A 154 3.85 17.41 19.74
N GLY A 155 5.11 17.11 19.44
CA GLY A 155 6.26 17.68 20.13
C GLY A 155 6.49 17.12 21.54
N GLU A 156 5.94 15.94 21.85
CA GLU A 156 6.17 15.23 23.11
C GLU A 156 7.53 14.54 23.14
N ILE A 157 8.04 14.14 21.97
CA ILE A 157 9.39 13.59 21.77
C ILE A 157 10.08 14.31 20.60
N GLU A 158 11.41 14.26 20.58
CA GLU A 158 12.19 14.82 19.48
C GLU A 158 12.11 13.95 18.22
N TRP A 159 12.15 14.59 17.05
CA TRP A 159 12.30 13.89 15.78
C TRP A 159 13.68 13.24 15.69
N MET A 160 13.72 11.92 15.48
CA MET A 160 14.96 11.18 15.25
C MET A 160 15.47 11.30 13.79
N ASN A 161 14.77 12.05 12.95
CA ASN A 161 15.03 12.16 11.51
C ASN A 161 15.22 13.65 11.11
N PRO A 162 16.45 14.18 11.15
CA PRO A 162 16.73 15.55 10.74
C PRO A 162 16.25 15.83 9.31
N GLY A 163 15.55 16.95 9.11
CA GLY A 163 15.02 17.35 7.80
C GLY A 163 13.74 16.64 7.36
N TYR A 164 13.15 15.80 8.21
CA TYR A 164 11.81 15.25 7.97
C TYR A 164 10.75 16.34 8.13
N GLU A 165 9.93 16.53 7.10
CA GLU A 165 8.84 17.52 7.07
C GLU A 165 7.49 16.79 7.03
N PRO A 166 6.81 16.58 8.18
CA PRO A 166 5.60 15.74 8.27
C PRO A 166 4.46 16.23 7.38
N GLU A 167 4.38 17.53 7.10
CA GLU A 167 3.30 18.12 6.29
C GLU A 167 3.53 18.00 4.78
N VAL A 168 4.74 17.67 4.33
CA VAL A 168 5.11 17.80 2.92
C VAL A 168 5.02 16.47 2.19
N PHE A 169 4.14 16.42 1.19
CA PHE A 169 4.12 15.36 0.18
C PHE A 169 4.35 15.95 -1.21
N LEU A 170 5.26 15.34 -1.98
CA LEU A 170 5.67 15.79 -3.31
C LEU A 170 5.43 14.65 -4.31
N PRO A 171 4.28 14.63 -5.02
CA PRO A 171 3.93 13.56 -5.95
C PRO A 171 5.01 13.29 -7.00
N GLU A 172 5.68 14.34 -7.49
CA GLU A 172 6.73 14.26 -8.50
C GLU A 172 7.98 13.51 -8.04
N LYS A 173 8.17 13.32 -6.73
CA LYS A 173 9.27 12.52 -6.17
C LYS A 173 8.95 11.04 -6.02
N VAL A 174 7.70 10.62 -6.28
CA VAL A 174 7.32 9.21 -6.20
C VAL A 174 7.87 8.46 -7.41
N ASP A 175 8.71 7.46 -7.14
CA ASP A 175 9.31 6.59 -8.15
C ASP A 175 8.82 5.15 -7.95
N PHE A 176 8.07 4.64 -8.93
CA PHE A 176 7.54 3.28 -8.95
C PHE A 176 8.50 2.27 -9.60
N THR A 177 9.72 2.66 -9.97
CA THR A 177 10.70 1.70 -10.46
C THR A 177 11.09 0.74 -9.32
N PRO A 178 11.07 -0.59 -9.57
CA PRO A 178 11.42 -1.56 -8.54
C PRO A 178 12.84 -1.29 -8.01
N LYS A 179 12.97 -1.07 -6.69
CA LYS A 179 14.26 -0.93 -6.03
C LYS A 179 15.02 -2.25 -6.16
N LYS A 180 16.29 -2.21 -6.56
CA LYS A 180 17.14 -3.42 -6.63
C LYS A 180 17.14 -4.11 -5.25
N PRO A 181 17.00 -5.44 -5.18
CA PRO A 181 17.08 -6.15 -3.91
C PRO A 181 18.44 -5.85 -3.26
N ARG A 182 18.41 -5.28 -2.06
CA ARG A 182 19.63 -5.14 -1.25
C ARG A 182 20.12 -6.55 -0.94
N LYS A 183 21.36 -6.87 -1.35
CA LYS A 183 22.00 -8.13 -0.96
C LYS A 183 21.93 -8.23 0.57
N ARG A 184 21.28 -9.28 1.08
CA ARG A 184 21.36 -9.63 2.51
C ARG A 184 22.85 -9.75 2.86
N ARG A 185 23.32 -8.93 3.81
CA ARG A 185 24.67 -9.04 4.39
C ARG A 185 24.70 -10.17 5.39
#